data_AF-A0A1F2REB6-F1
#
_entry.id   AF-A0A1F2REB6-F1
#
_cell.length_a   1.000
_cell.length_b   1.000
_cell.length_c   1.000
_cell.angle_alpha   90.00
_cell.angle_beta   90.00
_cell.angle_gamma   90.00
#
_symmetry.space_group_name_H-M   'P 1'
#
loop_
_entity.id
_entity.type
_entity.pdbx_description
1 polymer ?
#
loop_
_entity_poly.entity_id
_entity_poly.type
_entity_poly.pdbx_seq_one_letter_code
_entity_poly.pdbx_strand_id
1 'polypeptide(L)' 'MLREGLAGIVEVSEEHIKEAVRLLFSLANLKVEPTGALSIGALLTEPERFGNRSVCCVVSGGNVDPGIYREILA' A
#
# COMPACT_ATOMS: atom_id res chain seq x y z
N MET A 1 10.15 -14.09 -13.64
CA MET A 1 9.01 -14.99 -13.89
C MET A 1 8.53 -15.53 -12.55
N LEU A 2 7.35 -15.12 -12.09
CA LEU A 2 6.70 -15.69 -10.91
C LEU A 2 5.81 -16.83 -11.42
N ARG A 3 6.31 -18.08 -11.35
CA ARG A 3 5.60 -19.25 -11.92
C ARG A 3 4.94 -20.14 -10.88
N GLU A 4 5.49 -20.19 -9.67
CA GLU A 4 5.06 -21.07 -8.60
C GLU A 4 5.03 -20.33 -7.26
N GLY A 5 4.14 -20.73 -6.36
CA GLY A 5 4.02 -20.15 -5.00
C GLY A 5 3.24 -18.84 -4.91
N LEU A 6 2.68 -18.31 -6.01
CA LEU A 6 1.86 -17.09 -6.01
C LEU A 6 0.37 -17.45 -6.15
N ALA A 7 -0.47 -16.91 -5.27
CA ALA A 7 -1.93 -17.10 -5.35
C ALA A 7 -2.63 -16.11 -6.31
N GLY A 8 -1.94 -15.05 -6.74
CA GLY A 8 -2.46 -14.05 -7.66
C GLY A 8 -1.70 -12.73 -7.57
N ILE A 9 -2.06 -11.82 -8.47
CA ILE A 9 -1.54 -10.45 -8.53
C ILE A 9 -2.75 -9.52 -8.35
N VAL A 10 -2.58 -8.47 -7.55
CA VAL A 10 -3.57 -7.42 -7.38
C VAL A 10 -2.99 -6.15 -7.99
N GLU A 11 -3.70 -5.58 -8.95
CA GLU A 11 -3.38 -4.26 -9.51
C GLU A 11 -3.95 -3.18 -8.58
N VAL A 12 -3.18 -2.13 -8.33
CA VAL A 12 -3.56 -1.06 -7.41
C VAL A 12 -3.60 0.25 -8.18
N SER A 13 -4.71 0.97 -8.07
CA SER A 13 -4.87 2.29 -8.69
C SER A 13 -4.01 3.33 -7.99
N GLU A 14 -3.64 4.41 -8.69
CA GLU A 14 -2.91 5.53 -8.07
C GLU A 14 -3.65 6.11 -6.87
N GLU A 15 -4.97 6.16 -6.92
CA GLU A 15 -5.80 6.66 -5.82
C GLU A 15 -5.70 5.77 -4.57
N HIS A 16 -5.74 4.44 -4.74
CA HIS A 16 -5.52 3.51 -3.62
C HIS A 16 -4.08 3.53 -3.12
N ILE A 17 -3.08 3.81 -3.97
CA ILE A 17 -1.70 4.00 -3.54
C ILE A 17 -1.60 5.23 -2.64
N LYS A 18 -2.15 6.38 -3.06
CA LYS A 18 -2.12 7.62 -2.27
C LYS A 18 -2.85 7.43 -0.94
N GLU A 19 -4.03 6.81 -0.96
CA GLU A 19 -4.79 6.54 0.25
C GLU A 19 -4.06 5.60 1.21
N ALA A 20 -3.43 4.54 0.69
CA ALA A 20 -2.60 3.65 1.50
C ALA A 20 -1.44 4.40 2.19
N VAL A 21 -0.79 5.33 1.50
CA VAL A 21 0.25 6.19 2.10
C VAL A 21 -0.34 7.05 3.22
N ARG A 22 -1.50 7.67 3.01
CA ARG A 22 -2.19 8.48 4.02
C ARG A 22 -2.57 7.66 5.25
N LEU A 23 -3.09 6.45 5.07
CA LEU A 23 -3.46 5.55 6.17
C LEU A 23 -2.24 5.11 6.98
N LEU A 24 -1.14 4.72 6.30
CA LEU A 24 0.10 4.34 6.97
C LEU A 24 0.69 5.51 7.77
N PHE A 25 0.61 6.74 7.25
CA PHE A 25 1.03 7.93 7.97
C PHE A 25 0.12 8.23 9.17
N SER A 26 -1.19 8.33 8.96
CA SER A 26 -2.15 8.79 9.97
C SER A 26 -2.44 7.79 11.07
N LEU A 27 -2.47 6.49 10.75
CA LEU A 27 -2.87 5.44 11.70
C LEU A 27 -1.68 4.71 12.32
N ALA A 28 -0.59 4.57 11.58
CA ALA A 28 0.60 3.84 12.03
C ALA A 28 1.83 4.73 12.27
N ASN A 29 1.74 6.04 11.98
CA ASN A 29 2.85 6.99 12.07
C ASN A 29 4.08 6.54 11.25
N LEU A 30 3.83 5.85 10.12
CA LEU A 30 4.86 5.35 9.21
C LEU A 30 5.00 6.26 8.00
N LYS A 31 6.22 6.80 7.81
CA LYS A 31 6.59 7.50 6.59
C LYS A 31 7.00 6.48 5.52
N VAL A 32 6.13 6.27 4.54
CA VAL A 32 6.31 5.28 3.47
C VAL A 32 6.35 5.94 2.10
N GLU A 33 7.04 5.32 1.15
CA GLU A 33 6.96 5.72 -0.26
C GLU A 33 5.74 5.08 -0.95
N PRO A 34 5.27 5.61 -2.09
CA PRO A 34 4.09 5.06 -2.80
C PRO A 34 4.19 3.56 -3.12
N THR A 35 5.33 3.11 -3.63
CA THR A 35 5.58 1.69 -3.92
C THR A 35 5.62 0.84 -2.65
N GLY A 36 6.10 1.40 -1.54
CA GLY A 36 6.11 0.76 -0.22
C GLY A 36 4.73 0.54 0.37
N ALA A 37 3.72 1.29 -0.10
CA ALA A 37 2.35 1.23 0.37
C ALA A 37 1.45 0.25 -0.44
N LEU A 38 1.97 -0.37 -1.51
CA LEU A 38 1.19 -1.23 -2.41
C LEU A 38 0.47 -2.39 -1.70
N SER A 39 1.06 -2.94 -0.65
CA SER A 39 0.45 -4.03 0.12
C SER A 39 -0.82 -3.60 0.86
N ILE A 40 -0.89 -2.34 1.31
CA ILE A 40 -2.10 -1.74 1.89
C ILE A 40 -3.07 -1.31 0.77
N GLY A 41 -2.55 -0.76 -0.33
CA GLY A 41 -3.37 -0.44 -1.50
C GLY A 41 -4.12 -1.65 -2.06
N ALA A 42 -3.51 -2.83 -2.04
CA ALA A 42 -4.16 -4.09 -2.43
C ALA A 42 -5.34 -4.45 -1.51
N LEU A 43 -5.25 -4.16 -0.20
CA LEU A 43 -6.37 -4.35 0.73
C LEU A 43 -7.54 -3.41 0.41
N LEU A 44 -7.24 -2.17 0.01
CA LEU A 44 -8.24 -1.19 -0.42
C LEU A 44 -8.89 -1.56 -1.76
N THR A 45 -8.13 -2.17 -2.68
CA THR A 45 -8.65 -2.65 -3.97
C THR A 45 -9.61 -3.83 -3.81
N GLU A 46 -9.28 -4.82 -2.97
CA GLU A 46 -10.08 -6.04 -2.82
C GLU A 46 -10.49 -6.30 -1.36
N PRO A 47 -11.25 -5.39 -0.72
CA PRO A 47 -11.53 -5.48 0.71
C PRO A 47 -12.30 -6.76 1.08
N GLU A 48 -13.16 -7.26 0.20
CA GLU A 48 -13.90 -8.51 0.41
C GLU A 48 -12.99 -9.74 0.46
N ARG A 49 -11.90 -9.77 -0.33
CA ARG A 49 -10.95 -10.90 -0.38
C ARG A 49 -10.13 -11.02 0.91
N PHE A 50 -9.87 -9.88 1.55
CA PHE A 50 -8.99 -9.78 2.71
C PHE A 50 -9.75 -9.53 4.03
N GLY A 51 -11.03 -9.17 3.97
CA GLY A 51 -11.87 -8.93 5.13
C GLY A 51 -11.96 -10.12 6.09
N ASN A 52 -11.99 -9.84 7.38
CA ASN A 52 -12.05 -10.85 8.47
C ASN A 52 -10.87 -11.84 8.49
N ARG A 53 -9.74 -11.50 7.86
CA ARG A 53 -8.51 -12.31 7.86
C ARG A 53 -7.39 -11.57 8.56
N SER A 54 -6.47 -12.33 9.16
CA SER A 54 -5.17 -11.77 9.54
C SER A 54 -4.30 -11.71 8.28
N VAL A 55 -3.89 -10.49 7.90
CA VAL A 55 -3.08 -10.25 6.70
C VAL A 55 -1.77 -9.58 7.11
N CYS A 56 -0.65 -10.13 6.65
CA CYS A 56 0.66 -9.51 6.79
C CYS A 56 0.93 -8.65 5.56
N CYS A 57 1.04 -7.34 5.76
CA CYS A 57 1.39 -6.39 4.71
C CYS A 57 2.85 -5.97 4.85
N VAL A 58 3.65 -6.23 3.81
CA VAL A 58 5.05 -5.81 3.78
C VAL A 58 5.11 -4.36 3.32
N VAL A 59 5.72 -3.50 4.15
CA VAL A 59 6.13 -2.14 3.76
C VAL A 59 7.58 -2.23 3.28
N SER A 60 7.78 -2.13 1.97
CA SER A 60 9.08 -2.41 1.35
C SER A 60 10.06 -1.22 1.37
N GLY A 61 9.57 0.01 1.50
CA GLY A 61 10.39 1.21 1.35
C GLY A 61 9.75 2.48 1.90
N GLY A 62 10.58 3.51 2.08
CA GLY A 62 10.22 4.80 2.67
C GLY A 62 11.00 5.98 2.09
N ASN A 63 11.62 5.80 0.92
CA ASN A 63 12.43 6.83 0.28
C ASN A 63 11.57 7.64 -0.71
N VAL A 64 11.01 8.72 -0.21
CA VAL A 64 10.10 9.58 -0.96
C VAL A 64 10.57 11.03 -0.91
N ASP A 65 10.49 11.71 -2.05
CA ASP A 65 10.73 13.15 -2.13
C ASP A 65 9.75 13.91 -1.22
N PRO A 66 10.20 14.87 -0.40
CA PRO A 66 9.33 15.61 0.50
C PRO A 66 8.20 16.39 -0.20
N GLY A 67 8.43 16.89 -1.42
CA GLY A 67 7.43 17.59 -2.21
C GLY A 67 6.30 16.66 -2.65
N ILE A 68 6.68 15.53 -3.25
CA ILE A 68 5.72 14.48 -3.63
C ILE A 68 4.96 13.97 -2.40
N TYR A 69 5.65 13.73 -1.29
CA TYR A 69 5.01 13.23 -0.07
C TYR A 69 3.99 14.22 0.48
N ARG A 70 4.33 15.52 0.46
CA ARG A 70 3.39 16.58 0.86
C ARG A 70 2.17 16.64 -0.06
N GLU A 71 2.34 16.48 -1.37
CA GLU A 71 1.22 16.45 -2.32
C GLU A 71 0.29 15.27 -2.08
N ILE A 72 0.84 14.10 -1.73
CA ILE A 72 0.05 12.91 -1.40
C ILE A 72 -0.69 13.10 -0.08
N LEU A 73 -0.08 13.74 0.92
CA LEU A 73 -0.71 13.95 2.23
C LEU A 73 -1.71 15.13 2.27
N ALA A 74 -1.70 15.99 1.25
CA ALA A 74 -2.72 17.02 1.07
C ALA A 74 -4.07 16.40 0.68
#